data_AF-A0A3N4ZAK2-F1
#
_entry.id   AF-A0A3N4ZAK2-F1
#
_cell.length_a   1.000
_cell.length_b   1.000
_cell.length_c   1.000
_cell.angle_alpha   90.00
_cell.angle_beta   90.00
_cell.angle_gamma   90.00
#
_symmetry.space_group_name_H-M   'P 1'
#
loop_
_entity.id
_entity.type
_entity.pdbx_description
1 polymer ?
#
loop_
_entity_poly.entity_id
_entity_poly.type
_entity_poly.pdbx_seq_one_letter_code
_entity_poly.pdbx_strand_id
1 'polypeptide(L)'
;MGRDAGILARQVRHELATLLRTPITLILSVAFPLAFFVLLAALLGNETIDVRGGVRLAQFLAPGMASFGVVMASFSFLAVGLAEARATGVLKRQGGTPLPRWALLGGRVGAAVLLGLLACGLVLGTGAAFYGVQILGRTMLAVVVTLAVASLTFSMLGLALALLLPTPQATLAVTNGIVIPLAFVSDIFMVGGQMPAWMESLGWAFPLKHLVALFGDALNPFLAGSGFQLDHLAVLAAWGVAGAALAAWALRPGRPEATARTRRVRARPGDAVPRRAARPSAAALVGGQVAHTHATLWRDASAVFFAVVFPVVLVAVVPTVNGGGDLVMDDGQQLGVFYAATMAVYGAAVTAYVNMPSTLAEDRERGALKRVRGTPLPTWAMLAGRVVGALVVALLTLVLIAVLARVMFAAPLQPGWAVALGTFVLAAVCFAVLGIAVASLVRSAQGAVGVALGTLLPLAFISDIFVVGVAYPPVVDAIGWFFPLRHAARAMTDAVAPGAAGPAWAHLAVLAAWTVTGVVVLALRFRWEPHEAGARPGRRTRGERRRRGERRSRRPRAVAPARADAPT
;
A
#
# COMPACT_ATOMS: atom_id res chain seq x y z
N MET A 1 24.91 5.61 -32.76
CA MET A 1 23.68 6.31 -32.29
C MET A 1 22.39 5.53 -32.58
N GLY A 2 22.06 5.14 -33.82
CA GLY A 2 20.78 4.46 -34.11
C GLY A 2 20.57 3.09 -33.44
N ARG A 3 21.63 2.28 -33.28
CA ARG A 3 21.54 0.95 -32.63
C ARG A 3 21.30 1.05 -31.12
N ASP A 4 22.01 1.95 -30.43
CA ASP A 4 21.90 2.14 -28.98
C ASP A 4 20.53 2.70 -28.59
N ALA A 5 20.05 3.72 -29.33
CA ALA A 5 18.70 4.25 -29.16
C ALA A 5 17.64 3.17 -29.39
N GLY A 6 17.83 2.29 -30.39
CA GLY A 6 16.94 1.16 -30.64
C GLY A 6 16.92 0.11 -29.52
N ILE A 7 18.06 -0.13 -28.86
CA ILE A 7 18.12 -1.02 -27.68
C ILE A 7 17.36 -0.40 -26.52
N LEU A 8 17.60 0.88 -26.23
CA LEU A 8 16.93 1.60 -25.14
C LEU A 8 15.41 1.62 -25.36
N ALA A 9 14.94 1.99 -26.54
CA ALA A 9 13.51 2.06 -26.86
C ALA A 9 12.82 0.69 -26.69
N ARG A 10 13.49 -0.41 -27.08
CA ARG A 10 12.96 -1.77 -26.84
C ARG A 10 12.89 -2.11 -25.37
N GLN A 11 13.88 -1.70 -24.57
CA GLN A 11 13.85 -1.91 -23.13
C GLN A 11 12.72 -1.09 -22.47
N VAL A 12 12.58 0.20 -22.83
CA VAL A 12 11.49 1.05 -22.35
C VAL A 12 10.14 0.40 -22.67
N ARG A 13 9.94 -0.08 -23.90
CA ARG A 13 8.70 -0.77 -24.29
C ARG A 13 8.46 -2.05 -23.48
N HIS A 14 9.51 -2.82 -23.18
CA HIS A 14 9.40 -4.03 -22.37
C HIS A 14 8.99 -3.72 -20.92
N GLU A 15 9.62 -2.72 -20.31
CA GLU A 15 9.29 -2.27 -18.95
C GLU A 15 7.86 -1.71 -18.91
N LEU A 16 7.47 -0.86 -19.88
CA LEU A 16 6.12 -0.32 -19.97
C LEU A 16 5.06 -1.42 -20.15
N ALA A 17 5.32 -2.41 -21.01
CA ALA A 17 4.43 -3.57 -21.17
C ALA A 17 4.29 -4.39 -19.88
N THR A 18 5.35 -4.46 -19.07
CA THR A 18 5.31 -5.14 -17.77
C THR A 18 4.44 -4.35 -16.78
N LEU A 19 4.63 -3.03 -16.71
CA LEU A 19 3.85 -2.13 -15.86
C LEU A 19 2.36 -2.14 -16.24
N LEU A 20 2.05 -2.12 -17.55
CA LEU A 20 0.67 -2.17 -18.04
C LEU A 20 -0.03 -3.50 -17.74
N ARG A 21 0.73 -4.59 -17.57
CA ARG A 21 0.21 -5.91 -17.18
C ARG A 21 0.08 -6.10 -15.67
N THR A 22 0.61 -5.18 -14.87
CA THR A 22 0.45 -5.15 -13.42
C THR A 22 -0.62 -4.13 -13.03
N PRO A 23 -1.90 -4.54 -12.92
CA PRO A 23 -3.02 -3.60 -12.72
C PRO A 23 -2.87 -2.77 -11.44
N ILE A 24 -2.31 -3.36 -10.38
CA ILE A 24 -2.07 -2.65 -9.11
C ILE A 24 -1.16 -1.43 -9.28
N THR A 25 -0.12 -1.55 -10.10
CA THR A 25 0.81 -0.45 -10.37
C THR A 25 0.10 0.66 -11.13
N LEU A 26 -0.71 0.34 -12.14
CA LEU A 26 -1.48 1.36 -12.86
C LEU A 26 -2.52 2.05 -11.99
N ILE A 27 -3.23 1.28 -11.15
CA ILE A 27 -4.23 1.84 -10.24
C ILE A 27 -3.57 2.85 -9.31
N LEU A 28 -2.44 2.51 -8.69
CA LEU A 28 -1.81 3.37 -7.69
C LEU A 28 -0.93 4.49 -8.29
N SER A 29 -0.40 4.34 -9.51
CA SER A 29 0.44 5.37 -10.16
C SER A 29 -0.34 6.38 -10.98
N VAL A 30 -1.38 5.91 -11.69
CA VAL A 30 -2.11 6.71 -12.68
C VAL A 30 -3.55 6.95 -12.23
N ALA A 31 -4.26 5.89 -11.85
CA ALA A 31 -5.67 6.04 -11.49
C ALA A 31 -5.84 6.76 -10.16
N PHE A 32 -4.94 6.59 -9.19
CA PHE A 32 -5.05 7.23 -7.88
C PHE A 32 -4.97 8.76 -7.95
N PRO A 33 -3.92 9.39 -8.52
CA PRO A 33 -3.88 10.85 -8.62
C PRO A 33 -5.06 11.42 -9.42
N LEU A 34 -5.46 10.72 -10.49
CA LEU A 34 -6.60 11.12 -11.31
C LEU A 34 -7.93 11.02 -10.55
N ALA A 35 -8.19 9.89 -9.91
CA ALA A 35 -9.41 9.68 -9.14
C ALA A 35 -9.48 10.64 -7.96
N PHE A 36 -8.35 10.90 -7.30
CA PHE A 36 -8.28 11.85 -6.20
C PHE A 36 -8.50 13.30 -6.68
N PHE A 37 -7.95 13.69 -7.84
CA PHE A 37 -8.27 14.99 -8.47
C PHE A 37 -9.77 15.14 -8.76
N VAL A 38 -10.36 14.15 -9.46
CA VAL A 38 -11.79 14.13 -9.80
C VAL A 38 -12.65 14.19 -8.54
N LEU A 39 -12.28 13.42 -7.53
CA LEU A 39 -12.95 13.38 -6.24
C LEU A 39 -12.91 14.75 -5.56
N LEU A 40 -11.73 15.36 -5.37
CA LEU A 40 -11.62 16.66 -4.72
C LEU A 40 -12.35 17.76 -5.50
N ALA A 41 -12.18 17.80 -6.82
CA ALA A 41 -12.86 18.80 -7.65
C ALA A 41 -14.39 18.63 -7.63
N ALA A 42 -14.89 17.41 -7.46
CA ALA A 42 -16.32 17.14 -7.29
C ALA A 42 -16.83 17.46 -5.86
N LEU A 43 -16.05 17.13 -4.82
CA LEU A 43 -16.43 17.30 -3.42
C LEU A 43 -16.36 18.76 -2.96
N LEU A 44 -15.32 19.49 -3.33
CA LEU A 44 -15.08 20.86 -2.85
C LEU A 44 -15.97 21.90 -3.55
N GLY A 45 -16.72 21.50 -4.57
CA GLY A 45 -17.39 22.42 -5.47
C GLY A 45 -16.39 23.06 -6.43
N ASN A 46 -16.51 22.79 -7.72
CA ASN A 46 -15.67 23.39 -8.76
C ASN A 46 -16.11 24.83 -9.08
N GLU A 47 -16.20 25.65 -8.02
CA GLU A 47 -16.71 27.00 -8.06
C GLU A 47 -15.78 27.91 -8.87
N THR A 48 -16.39 28.91 -9.51
CA THR A 48 -15.67 29.95 -10.24
C THR A 48 -15.10 30.95 -9.25
N ILE A 49 -13.78 30.93 -9.08
CA ILE A 49 -13.03 31.85 -8.21
C ILE A 49 -12.94 33.23 -8.86
N ASP A 50 -12.79 33.30 -10.19
CA ASP A 50 -12.85 34.55 -10.95
C ASP A 50 -13.87 34.44 -12.09
N VAL A 51 -14.93 35.24 -11.98
CA VAL A 51 -16.04 35.31 -12.94
C VAL A 51 -15.60 35.96 -14.26
N ARG A 52 -14.61 36.86 -14.25
CA ARG A 52 -14.13 37.55 -15.47
C ARG A 52 -13.17 36.68 -16.27
N GLY A 53 -12.29 35.93 -15.60
CA GLY A 53 -11.37 34.97 -16.22
C GLY A 53 -11.92 33.54 -16.40
N GLY A 54 -13.09 33.24 -15.84
CA GLY A 54 -13.68 31.89 -15.85
C GLY A 54 -12.83 30.84 -15.12
N VAL A 55 -12.01 31.28 -14.16
CA VAL A 55 -11.05 30.42 -13.44
C VAL A 55 -11.76 29.69 -12.32
N ARG A 56 -11.58 28.37 -12.26
CA ARG A 56 -12.26 27.50 -11.29
C ARG A 56 -11.29 26.92 -10.27
N LEU A 57 -11.81 26.46 -9.13
CA LEU A 57 -11.00 25.83 -8.07
C LEU A 57 -10.14 24.66 -8.58
N ALA A 58 -10.65 23.87 -9.52
CA ALA A 58 -9.88 22.79 -10.13
C ALA A 58 -8.55 23.24 -10.78
N GLN A 59 -8.43 24.52 -11.18
CA GLN A 59 -7.20 25.09 -11.71
C GLN A 59 -6.03 24.97 -10.73
N PHE A 60 -6.31 25.09 -9.43
CA PHE A 60 -5.31 25.07 -8.37
C PHE A 60 -5.09 23.67 -7.78
N LEU A 61 -6.05 22.75 -7.98
CA LEU A 61 -5.92 21.34 -7.56
C LEU A 61 -5.13 20.48 -8.57
N ALA A 62 -5.27 20.78 -9.87
CA ALA A 62 -4.64 19.99 -10.93
C ALA A 62 -3.09 19.93 -10.85
N PRO A 63 -2.36 21.03 -10.60
CA PRO A 63 -0.90 21.02 -10.42
C PRO A 63 -0.40 20.04 -9.35
N GLY A 64 -1.04 20.05 -8.17
CA GLY A 64 -0.67 19.19 -7.06
C GLY A 64 -0.84 17.71 -7.40
N MET A 65 -1.98 17.35 -7.98
CA MET A 65 -2.27 15.95 -8.36
C MET A 65 -1.45 15.45 -9.55
N ALA A 66 -1.16 16.33 -10.51
CA ALA A 66 -0.24 16.03 -11.59
C ALA A 66 1.18 15.77 -11.06
N SER A 67 1.66 16.61 -10.14
CA SER A 67 2.96 16.44 -9.48
C SER A 67 3.03 15.13 -8.70
N PHE A 68 1.96 14.80 -7.95
CA PHE A 68 1.87 13.56 -7.20
C PHE A 68 1.96 12.33 -8.12
N GLY A 69 1.27 12.32 -9.26
CA GLY A 69 1.37 11.25 -10.25
C GLY A 69 2.79 11.07 -10.82
N VAL A 70 3.47 12.17 -11.14
CA VAL A 70 4.87 12.15 -11.62
C VAL A 70 5.80 11.53 -10.59
N VAL A 71 5.68 11.93 -9.32
CA VAL A 71 6.52 11.44 -8.22
C VAL A 71 6.24 9.98 -7.92
N MET A 72 4.97 9.57 -7.86
CA MET A 72 4.61 8.18 -7.65
C MET A 72 5.20 7.29 -8.76
N ALA A 73 5.07 7.68 -10.03
CA ALA A 73 5.63 6.93 -11.14
C ALA A 73 7.17 6.89 -11.14
N SER A 74 7.81 8.05 -10.99
CA SER A 74 9.26 8.23 -11.20
C SER A 74 10.10 7.90 -9.96
N PHE A 75 9.59 8.14 -8.76
CA PHE A 75 10.29 7.81 -7.51
C PHE A 75 9.80 6.46 -6.96
N SER A 76 8.50 6.35 -6.66
CA SER A 76 7.97 5.23 -5.89
C SER A 76 7.95 3.90 -6.63
N PHE A 77 7.29 3.86 -7.79
CA PHE A 77 7.16 2.61 -8.54
C PHE A 77 8.47 2.19 -9.19
N LEU A 78 9.30 3.13 -9.61
CA LEU A 78 10.65 2.83 -10.09
C LEU A 78 11.50 2.18 -9.00
N ALA A 79 11.52 2.76 -7.78
CA ALA A 79 12.33 2.24 -6.69
C ALA A 79 11.89 0.83 -6.29
N VAL A 80 10.59 0.64 -6.07
CA VAL A 80 10.00 -0.65 -5.67
C VAL A 80 10.15 -1.69 -6.78
N GLY A 81 9.88 -1.32 -8.03
CA GLY A 81 10.00 -2.22 -9.18
C GLY A 81 11.44 -2.71 -9.38
N LEU A 82 12.43 -1.84 -9.16
CA LEU A 82 13.84 -2.25 -9.21
C LEU A 82 14.22 -3.17 -8.04
N ALA A 83 13.78 -2.86 -6.82
CA ALA A 83 14.01 -3.70 -5.66
C ALA A 83 13.39 -5.09 -5.85
N GLU A 84 12.19 -5.17 -6.43
CA GLU A 84 11.49 -6.41 -6.77
C GLU A 84 12.24 -7.21 -7.85
N ALA A 85 12.69 -6.55 -8.92
CA ALA A 85 13.49 -7.17 -9.96
C ALA A 85 14.81 -7.74 -9.42
N ARG A 86 15.39 -7.12 -8.38
CA ARG A 86 16.56 -7.64 -7.66
C ARG A 86 16.19 -8.86 -6.81
N ALA A 87 15.13 -8.77 -6.03
CA ALA A 87 14.68 -9.83 -5.11
C ALA A 87 14.30 -11.13 -5.84
N THR A 88 13.65 -11.03 -6.99
CA THR A 88 13.23 -12.15 -7.83
C THR A 88 14.33 -12.68 -8.76
N GLY A 89 15.52 -12.09 -8.70
CA GLY A 89 16.66 -12.44 -9.55
C GLY A 89 16.46 -12.12 -11.04
N VAL A 90 15.42 -11.36 -11.41
CA VAL A 90 15.21 -10.88 -12.79
C VAL A 90 16.43 -10.10 -13.26
N LEU A 91 16.99 -9.23 -12.42
CA LEU A 91 18.21 -8.47 -12.74
C LEU A 91 19.42 -9.37 -12.99
N LYS A 92 19.55 -10.49 -12.25
CA LYS A 92 20.66 -11.45 -12.46
C LYS A 92 20.51 -12.15 -13.80
N ARG A 93 19.29 -12.54 -14.19
CA ARG A 93 19.01 -13.15 -15.49
C ARG A 93 19.22 -12.16 -16.65
N GLN A 94 18.74 -10.92 -16.50
CA GLN A 94 18.95 -9.85 -17.48
C GLN A 94 20.44 -9.51 -17.62
N GLY A 95 21.20 -9.51 -16.52
CA GLY A 95 22.64 -9.24 -16.54
C GLY A 95 23.49 -10.34 -17.19
N GLY A 96 22.95 -11.54 -17.40
CA GLY A 96 23.60 -12.61 -18.16
C GLY A 96 23.37 -12.53 -19.67
N THR A 97 22.56 -11.57 -20.14
CA THR A 97 22.33 -11.31 -21.57
C THR A 97 23.30 -10.25 -22.09
N PRO A 98 23.50 -10.12 -23.42
CA PRO A 98 24.32 -9.06 -24.00
C PRO A 98 23.74 -7.63 -23.84
N LEU A 99 22.69 -7.45 -23.03
CA LEU A 99 22.10 -6.14 -22.74
C LEU A 99 23.03 -5.33 -21.81
N PRO A 100 23.48 -4.13 -22.23
CA PRO A 100 24.33 -3.31 -21.38
C PRO A 100 23.55 -2.76 -20.17
N ARG A 101 24.23 -2.58 -19.03
CA ARG A 101 23.62 -2.11 -17.77
C ARG A 101 22.94 -0.75 -17.92
N TRP A 102 23.51 0.15 -18.73
CA TRP A 102 22.93 1.46 -18.99
C TRP A 102 21.56 1.36 -19.69
N ALA A 103 21.36 0.37 -20.56
CA ALA A 103 20.09 0.16 -21.23
C ALA A 103 19.04 -0.43 -20.28
N LEU A 104 19.44 -1.33 -19.37
CA LEU A 104 18.55 -1.90 -18.35
C LEU A 104 18.04 -0.83 -17.37
N LEU A 105 18.92 0.06 -16.91
CA LEU A 105 18.55 1.15 -16.02
C LEU A 105 17.80 2.25 -16.77
N GLY A 106 18.31 2.67 -17.93
CA GLY A 106 17.68 3.68 -18.77
C GLY A 106 16.29 3.27 -19.24
N GLY A 107 16.05 1.98 -19.47
CA GLY A 107 14.73 1.47 -19.83
C GLY A 107 13.70 1.61 -18.71
N ARG A 108 14.10 1.37 -17.46
CA ARG A 108 13.22 1.57 -16.29
C ARG A 108 12.93 3.05 -16.03
N VAL A 109 13.97 3.88 -16.11
CA VAL A 109 13.83 5.35 -15.99
C VAL A 109 12.91 5.87 -17.10
N GLY A 110 13.14 5.46 -18.35
CA GLY A 110 12.30 5.87 -19.47
C GLY A 110 10.84 5.41 -19.34
N ALA A 111 10.60 4.20 -18.86
CA ALA A 111 9.24 3.72 -18.61
C ALA A 111 8.55 4.50 -17.47
N ALA A 112 9.29 4.83 -16.41
CA ALA A 112 8.77 5.62 -15.28
C ALA A 112 8.44 7.06 -15.69
N VAL A 113 9.30 7.68 -16.50
CA VAL A 113 9.06 9.00 -17.10
C VAL A 113 7.79 8.97 -17.95
N LEU A 114 7.64 8.01 -18.87
CA LEU A 114 6.44 7.89 -19.70
C LEU A 114 5.18 7.67 -18.87
N LEU A 115 5.27 6.90 -17.78
CA LEU A 115 4.15 6.68 -16.88
C LEU A 115 3.78 7.94 -16.10
N GLY A 116 4.77 8.72 -15.65
CA GLY A 116 4.56 10.02 -15.01
C GLY A 116 3.93 11.04 -15.96
N LEU A 117 4.38 11.08 -17.21
CA LEU A 117 3.78 11.89 -18.27
C LEU A 117 2.32 11.47 -18.53
N LEU A 118 2.04 10.17 -18.56
CA LEU A 118 0.68 9.66 -18.69
C LEU A 118 -0.21 10.10 -17.51
N ALA A 119 0.28 9.96 -16.28
CA ALA A 119 -0.46 10.37 -15.08
C ALA A 119 -0.76 11.88 -15.08
N CYS A 120 0.25 12.71 -15.35
CA CYS A 120 0.10 14.17 -15.46
C CYS A 120 -0.88 14.53 -16.60
N GLY A 121 -0.67 13.98 -17.79
CA GLY A 121 -1.53 14.25 -18.95
C GLY A 121 -2.99 13.85 -18.72
N LEU A 122 -3.24 12.75 -18.00
CA LEU A 122 -4.60 12.34 -17.65
C LEU A 122 -5.25 13.28 -16.63
N VAL A 123 -4.52 13.72 -15.60
CA VAL A 123 -5.03 14.70 -14.62
C VAL A 123 -5.36 16.02 -15.32
N LEU A 124 -4.42 16.59 -16.09
CA LEU A 124 -4.61 17.85 -16.79
C LEU A 124 -5.68 17.76 -17.88
N GLY A 125 -5.70 16.67 -18.65
CA GLY A 125 -6.70 16.43 -19.69
C GLY A 125 -8.11 16.29 -19.13
N THR A 126 -8.26 15.57 -18.01
CA THR A 126 -9.55 15.45 -17.30
C THR A 126 -9.97 16.79 -16.70
N GLY A 127 -9.04 17.51 -16.10
CA GLY A 127 -9.26 18.87 -15.60
C GLY A 127 -9.78 19.81 -16.69
N ALA A 128 -9.15 19.80 -17.86
CA ALA A 128 -9.55 20.64 -18.98
C ALA A 128 -10.91 20.23 -19.57
N ALA A 129 -11.14 18.92 -19.74
CA ALA A 129 -12.35 18.41 -20.39
C ALA A 129 -13.61 18.53 -19.51
N PHE A 130 -13.50 18.29 -18.21
CA PHE A 130 -14.67 18.19 -17.32
C PHE A 130 -14.75 19.28 -16.25
N TYR A 131 -13.62 19.86 -15.86
CA TYR A 131 -13.54 20.80 -14.75
C TYR A 131 -13.10 22.22 -15.14
N GLY A 132 -12.97 22.50 -16.44
CA GLY A 132 -12.63 23.84 -16.94
C GLY A 132 -11.23 24.32 -16.59
N VAL A 133 -10.28 23.40 -16.37
CA VAL A 133 -8.87 23.75 -16.18
C VAL A 133 -8.32 24.32 -17.49
N GLN A 134 -7.85 25.56 -17.44
CA GLN A 134 -7.29 26.26 -18.56
C GLN A 134 -5.85 25.81 -18.78
N ILE A 135 -5.59 25.25 -19.96
CA ILE A 135 -4.24 24.88 -20.40
C ILE A 135 -3.66 26.05 -21.19
N LEU A 136 -2.63 26.68 -20.62
CA LEU A 136 -2.04 27.90 -21.16
C LEU A 136 -0.94 27.55 -22.18
N GLY A 137 -1.25 27.71 -23.47
CA GLY A 137 -0.29 27.41 -24.55
C GLY A 137 1.09 28.07 -24.38
N ARG A 138 1.12 29.28 -23.80
CA ARG A 138 2.35 30.04 -23.53
C ARG A 138 3.31 29.36 -22.54
N THR A 139 2.82 28.55 -21.61
CA THR A 139 3.61 27.88 -20.57
C THR A 139 3.83 26.40 -20.84
N MET A 140 3.26 25.85 -21.92
CA MET A 140 3.34 24.41 -22.22
C MET A 140 4.77 23.91 -22.39
N LEU A 141 5.66 24.71 -22.98
CA LEU A 141 7.07 24.36 -23.05
C LEU A 141 7.70 24.25 -21.66
N ALA A 142 7.39 25.17 -20.74
CA ALA A 142 7.85 25.11 -19.36
C ALA A 142 7.31 23.88 -18.63
N VAL A 143 6.02 23.54 -18.82
CA VAL A 143 5.41 22.32 -18.25
C VAL A 143 6.14 21.06 -18.73
N VAL A 144 6.42 20.96 -20.03
CA VAL A 144 7.13 19.80 -20.62
C VAL A 144 8.57 19.69 -20.10
N VAL A 145 9.29 20.82 -20.03
CA VAL A 145 10.66 20.84 -19.49
C VAL A 145 10.67 20.47 -18.00
N THR A 146 9.78 21.07 -17.20
CA THR A 146 9.62 20.73 -15.77
C THR A 146 9.30 19.26 -15.58
N LEU A 147 8.39 18.68 -16.38
CA LEU A 147 8.06 17.26 -16.34
C LEU A 147 9.29 16.38 -16.60
N ALA A 148 10.10 16.72 -17.60
CA ALA A 148 11.29 15.96 -17.96
C ALA A 148 12.35 16.03 -16.84
N VAL A 149 12.63 17.23 -16.32
CA VAL A 149 13.58 17.45 -15.22
C VAL A 149 13.10 16.76 -13.95
N ALA A 150 11.84 16.93 -13.57
CA ALA A 150 11.24 16.31 -12.39
C ALA A 150 11.31 14.78 -12.48
N SER A 151 10.84 14.20 -13.59
CA SER A 151 10.83 12.75 -13.76
C SER A 151 12.24 12.18 -13.70
N LEU A 152 13.24 12.87 -14.27
CA LEU A 152 14.64 12.46 -14.17
C LEU A 152 15.15 12.56 -12.72
N THR A 153 14.92 13.68 -12.04
CA THR A 153 15.32 13.90 -10.64
C THR A 153 14.74 12.83 -9.71
N PHE A 154 13.43 12.62 -9.76
CA PHE A 154 12.74 11.63 -8.93
C PHE A 154 13.14 10.19 -9.30
N SER A 155 13.44 9.91 -10.57
CA SER A 155 13.99 8.61 -10.99
C SER A 155 15.38 8.35 -10.42
N MET A 156 16.25 9.36 -10.37
CA MET A 156 17.59 9.21 -9.79
C MET A 156 17.54 9.01 -8.28
N LEU A 157 16.67 9.75 -7.59
CA LEU A 157 16.41 9.56 -6.16
C LEU A 157 15.81 8.17 -5.87
N GLY A 158 14.86 7.72 -6.69
CA GLY A 158 14.23 6.40 -6.56
C GLY A 158 15.22 5.27 -6.81
N LEU A 159 16.07 5.42 -7.82
CA LEU A 159 17.17 4.49 -8.11
C LEU A 159 18.15 4.41 -6.94
N ALA A 160 18.59 5.55 -6.41
CA ALA A 160 19.49 5.59 -5.25
C ALA A 160 18.88 4.84 -4.05
N LEU A 161 17.61 5.11 -3.74
CA LEU A 161 16.91 4.48 -2.64
C LEU A 161 16.77 2.97 -2.80
N ALA A 162 16.43 2.50 -4.00
CA ALA A 162 16.32 1.07 -4.30
C ALA A 162 17.65 0.31 -4.15
N LEU A 163 18.78 0.99 -4.42
CA LEU A 163 20.11 0.42 -4.26
C LEU A 163 20.53 0.35 -2.78
N LEU A 164 20.12 1.33 -1.97
CA LEU A 164 20.46 1.40 -0.55
C LEU A 164 19.65 0.44 0.33
N LEU A 165 18.39 0.20 -0.01
CA LEU A 165 17.50 -0.62 0.79
C LEU A 165 17.60 -2.11 0.40
N PRO A 166 17.47 -3.04 1.35
CA PRO A 166 17.71 -4.47 1.10
C PRO A 166 16.50 -5.21 0.50
N THR A 167 15.27 -4.82 0.83
CA THR A 167 14.05 -5.55 0.46
C THR A 167 13.04 -4.65 -0.27
N PRO A 168 12.22 -5.20 -1.19
CA PRO A 168 11.16 -4.45 -1.86
C PRO A 168 10.15 -3.84 -0.88
N GLN A 169 9.81 -4.56 0.19
CA GLN A 169 8.93 -4.08 1.26
C GLN A 169 9.53 -2.89 2.01
N ALA A 170 10.83 -2.91 2.32
CA ALA A 170 11.51 -1.76 2.93
C ALA A 170 11.53 -0.56 1.97
N THR A 171 11.78 -0.81 0.67
CA THR A 171 11.72 0.25 -0.35
C THR A 171 10.33 0.87 -0.41
N LEU A 172 9.27 0.08 -0.48
CA LEU A 172 7.89 0.58 -0.51
C LEU A 172 7.56 1.41 0.74
N ALA A 173 7.95 0.92 1.93
CA ALA A 173 7.73 1.60 3.20
C ALA A 173 8.43 2.96 3.26
N VAL A 174 9.73 2.99 2.94
CA VAL A 174 10.54 4.20 3.04
C VAL A 174 10.13 5.22 1.97
N THR A 175 9.87 4.76 0.74
CA THR A 175 9.42 5.65 -0.31
C THR A 175 8.09 6.31 0.05
N ASN A 176 7.06 5.55 0.43
CA ASN A 176 5.77 6.12 0.77
C ASN A 176 5.83 6.92 2.09
N GLY A 177 6.69 6.50 3.03
CA GLY A 177 7.00 7.25 4.23
C GLY A 177 7.71 8.58 4.01
N ILE A 178 8.38 8.76 2.87
CA ILE A 178 8.91 10.05 2.44
C ILE A 178 7.85 10.83 1.66
N VAL A 179 7.26 10.22 0.63
CA VAL A 179 6.37 10.92 -0.32
C VAL A 179 5.11 11.45 0.35
N ILE A 180 4.48 10.67 1.22
CA ILE A 180 3.18 11.07 1.81
C ILE A 180 3.34 12.28 2.73
N PRO A 181 4.20 12.28 3.77
CA PRO A 181 4.39 13.47 4.60
C PRO A 181 4.87 14.65 3.76
N LEU A 182 5.80 14.41 2.83
CA LEU A 182 6.32 15.47 1.98
C LEU A 182 5.23 16.06 1.06
N ALA A 183 4.26 15.28 0.61
CA ALA A 183 3.15 15.76 -0.21
C ALA A 183 2.26 16.75 0.55
N PHE A 184 2.01 16.53 1.84
CA PHE A 184 1.33 17.51 2.69
C PHE A 184 2.16 18.79 2.83
N VAL A 185 3.45 18.65 3.11
CA VAL A 185 4.40 19.77 3.28
C VAL A 185 4.65 20.55 1.97
N SER A 186 4.30 19.95 0.83
CA SER A 186 4.49 20.51 -0.53
C SER A 186 3.16 20.95 -1.16
N ASP A 187 2.15 21.27 -0.36
CA ASP A 187 0.87 21.85 -0.78
C ASP A 187 0.02 20.95 -1.72
N ILE A 188 0.35 19.65 -1.88
CA ILE A 188 -0.39 18.74 -2.76
C ILE A 188 -1.79 18.48 -2.24
N PHE A 189 -1.92 18.24 -0.93
CA PHE A 189 -3.20 17.87 -0.30
C PHE A 189 -3.84 19.04 0.46
N MET A 190 -3.33 20.27 0.29
CA MET A 190 -3.82 21.43 1.01
C MET A 190 -4.98 22.09 0.25
N VAL A 191 -6.09 22.34 0.96
CA VAL A 191 -7.31 22.94 0.41
C VAL A 191 -7.75 24.04 1.37
N GLY A 192 -7.54 25.31 1.03
CA GLY A 192 -8.04 26.45 1.79
C GLY A 192 -7.42 26.68 3.18
N GLY A 193 -6.59 25.76 3.70
CA GLY A 193 -5.86 25.91 4.96
C GLY A 193 -4.53 26.66 4.83
N GLN A 194 -4.04 27.22 5.94
CA GLN A 194 -2.72 27.84 6.04
C GLN A 194 -1.76 26.89 6.76
N MET A 195 -0.68 26.49 6.08
CA MET A 195 0.36 25.65 6.67
C MET A 195 1.17 26.45 7.70
N PRO A 196 1.54 25.87 8.86
CA PRO A 196 2.42 26.55 9.80
C PRO A 196 3.76 26.93 9.15
N ALA A 197 4.29 28.11 9.49
CA ALA A 197 5.48 28.67 8.86
C ALA A 197 6.72 27.73 8.92
N TRP A 198 6.88 26.96 9.99
CA TRP A 198 8.00 26.00 10.11
C TRP A 198 7.86 24.85 9.10
N MET A 199 6.64 24.37 8.86
CA MET A 199 6.35 23.29 7.91
C MET A 199 6.47 23.83 6.49
N GLU A 200 5.99 25.04 6.27
CA GLU A 200 6.14 25.76 5.01
C GLU A 200 7.62 25.94 4.62
N SER A 201 8.44 26.42 5.56
CA SER A 201 9.88 26.64 5.38
C SER A 201 10.62 25.33 5.12
N LEU A 202 10.28 24.27 5.86
CA LEU A 202 10.86 22.94 5.66
C LEU A 202 10.57 22.39 4.27
N GLY A 203 9.37 22.64 3.74
CA GLY A 203 8.99 22.19 2.40
C GLY A 203 9.88 22.72 1.29
N TRP A 204 10.36 23.96 1.40
CA TRP A 204 11.24 24.60 0.42
C TRP A 204 12.65 23.98 0.36
N ALA A 205 13.02 23.11 1.29
CA ALA A 205 14.26 22.35 1.19
C ALA A 205 14.17 21.17 0.19
N PHE A 206 12.95 20.72 -0.13
CA PHE A 206 12.72 19.47 -0.85
C PHE A 206 12.24 19.69 -2.29
N PRO A 207 12.60 18.78 -3.23
CA PRO A 207 12.28 18.96 -4.64
C PRO A 207 10.79 18.90 -4.96
N LEU A 208 9.98 18.29 -4.08
CA LEU A 208 8.54 18.14 -4.31
C LEU A 208 7.80 19.48 -4.25
N LYS A 209 8.16 20.38 -3.32
CA LYS A 209 7.53 21.71 -3.22
C LYS A 209 7.85 22.58 -4.43
N HIS A 210 9.10 22.57 -4.88
CA HIS A 210 9.50 23.26 -6.12
C HIS A 210 8.77 22.73 -7.36
N LEU A 211 8.54 21.41 -7.45
CA LEU A 211 7.74 20.84 -8.54
C LEU A 211 6.30 21.35 -8.52
N VAL A 212 5.66 21.35 -7.36
CA VAL A 212 4.27 21.82 -7.21
C VAL A 212 4.16 23.30 -7.53
N ALA A 213 5.10 24.14 -7.06
CA ALA A 213 5.16 25.56 -7.40
C ALA A 213 5.34 25.79 -8.91
N LEU A 214 6.25 25.06 -9.56
CA LEU A 214 6.47 25.15 -11.01
C LEU A 214 5.20 24.82 -11.81
N PHE A 215 4.46 23.77 -11.44
CA PHE A 215 3.19 23.47 -12.12
C PHE A 215 2.07 24.44 -11.74
N GLY A 216 2.02 24.87 -10.48
CA GLY A 216 1.06 25.85 -10.00
C GLY A 216 1.14 27.12 -10.81
N ASP A 217 2.34 27.68 -10.93
CA ASP A 217 2.58 28.94 -11.62
C ASP A 217 2.50 28.79 -13.14
N ALA A 218 2.94 27.66 -13.71
CA ALA A 218 2.79 27.41 -15.13
C ALA A 218 1.31 27.28 -15.55
N LEU A 219 0.45 26.78 -14.67
CA LEU A 219 -0.99 26.68 -14.91
C LEU A 219 -1.77 27.87 -14.35
N ASN A 220 -1.13 28.87 -13.74
CA ASN A 220 -1.84 30.02 -13.18
C ASN A 220 -2.18 31.04 -14.28
N PRO A 221 -3.46 31.29 -14.60
CA PRO A 221 -3.85 32.23 -15.65
C PRO A 221 -3.52 33.69 -15.29
N PHE A 222 -3.41 34.01 -13.99
CA PHE A 222 -3.12 35.35 -13.49
C PHE A 222 -1.64 35.75 -13.65
N LEU A 223 -0.74 34.79 -13.85
CA LEU A 223 0.68 35.07 -14.03
C LEU A 223 1.01 35.33 -15.49
N ALA A 224 1.64 36.47 -15.77
CA ALA A 224 2.19 36.81 -17.06
C ALA A 224 3.63 36.27 -17.17
N GLY A 225 3.94 35.52 -18.24
CA GLY A 225 5.29 34.99 -18.48
C GLY A 225 5.31 33.67 -19.25
N SER A 226 6.53 33.16 -19.45
CA SER A 226 6.80 31.88 -20.13
C SER A 226 6.59 30.65 -19.23
N GLY A 227 6.37 30.86 -17.92
CA GLY A 227 6.27 29.79 -16.92
C GLY A 227 7.62 29.21 -16.48
N PHE A 228 8.75 29.69 -17.01
CA PHE A 228 10.08 29.25 -16.59
C PHE A 228 10.51 29.95 -15.31
N GLN A 229 10.82 29.17 -14.28
CA GLN A 229 11.41 29.62 -13.03
C GLN A 229 12.73 28.87 -12.82
N LEU A 230 13.83 29.52 -13.19
CA LEU A 230 15.16 28.90 -13.23
C LEU A 230 15.67 28.53 -11.85
N ASP A 231 15.27 29.26 -10.81
CA ASP A 231 15.59 29.01 -9.41
C ASP A 231 15.02 27.66 -8.95
N HIS A 232 13.72 27.42 -9.18
CA HIS A 232 13.06 26.16 -8.83
C HIS A 232 13.59 24.98 -9.67
N LEU A 233 13.81 25.20 -10.97
CA LEU A 233 14.41 24.20 -11.85
C LEU A 233 15.85 23.86 -11.44
N ALA A 234 16.64 24.84 -10.99
CA ALA A 234 17.99 24.62 -10.52
C ALA A 234 18.02 23.77 -9.24
N VAL A 235 17.13 24.04 -8.28
CA VAL A 235 17.02 23.21 -7.06
C VAL A 235 16.59 21.78 -7.41
N LEU A 236 15.62 21.63 -8.30
CA LEU A 236 15.15 20.32 -8.75
C LEU A 236 16.27 19.54 -9.48
N ALA A 237 17.05 20.22 -10.32
CA ALA A 237 18.20 19.62 -11.00
C ALA A 237 19.32 19.25 -10.01
N ALA A 238 19.59 20.10 -9.01
CA ALA A 238 20.58 19.82 -7.97
C ALA A 238 20.23 18.56 -7.16
N TRP A 239 18.96 18.37 -6.80
CA TRP A 239 18.47 17.13 -6.19
C TRP A 239 18.62 15.92 -7.12
N GLY A 240 18.43 16.10 -8.43
CA GLY A 240 18.65 15.05 -9.42
C GLY A 240 20.11 14.64 -9.51
N VAL A 241 21.04 15.60 -9.50
CA VAL A 241 22.48 15.36 -9.46
C VAL A 241 22.88 14.68 -8.16
N ALA A 242 22.35 15.12 -7.02
CA ALA A 242 22.60 14.49 -5.72
C ALA A 242 22.11 13.03 -5.69
N GLY A 243 20.91 12.76 -6.21
CA GLY A 243 20.37 11.41 -6.36
C GLY A 243 21.24 10.53 -7.27
N ALA A 244 21.68 11.07 -8.41
CA ALA A 244 22.56 10.36 -9.33
C ALA A 244 23.94 10.04 -8.69
N ALA A 245 24.51 11.00 -7.95
CA ALA A 245 25.75 10.82 -7.22
C ALA A 245 25.61 9.75 -6.13
N LEU A 246 24.49 9.75 -5.39
CA LEU A 246 24.19 8.74 -4.37
C LEU A 246 23.98 7.36 -4.98
N ALA A 247 23.27 7.26 -6.12
CA ALA A 247 23.12 6.01 -6.86
C ALA A 247 24.47 5.49 -7.38
N ALA A 248 25.31 6.36 -7.95
CA ALA A 248 26.64 6.01 -8.40
C ALA A 248 27.54 5.54 -7.24
N TRP A 249 27.47 6.19 -6.09
CA TRP A 249 28.15 5.77 -4.87
C TRP A 249 27.67 4.39 -4.40
N ALA A 250 26.36 4.15 -4.38
CA ALA A 250 25.77 2.88 -3.98
C ALA A 250 26.13 1.72 -4.94
N LEU A 251 26.43 2.00 -6.20
CA LEU A 251 26.89 1.03 -7.20
C LEU A 251 28.38 0.66 -7.09
N ARG A 252 29.18 1.39 -6.28
CA ARG A 252 30.62 1.12 -6.16
C ARG A 252 30.86 -0.29 -5.58
N PRO A 253 31.75 -1.10 -6.18
CA PRO A 253 32.10 -2.42 -5.64
C PRO A 253 32.82 -2.23 -4.30
N GLY A 254 32.12 -2.47 -3.18
CA GLY A 254 32.71 -2.22 -1.86
C GLY A 254 32.03 -2.87 -0.66
N ARG A 255 30.96 -3.65 -0.87
CA ARG A 255 30.39 -4.47 0.21
C ARG A 255 30.62 -5.92 -0.15
N PRO A 256 31.45 -6.66 0.61
CA PRO A 256 31.38 -8.10 0.58
C PRO A 256 29.91 -8.45 0.80
N GLU A 257 29.28 -9.17 -0.13
CA GLU A 257 28.12 -9.97 0.22
C GLU A 257 28.56 -10.71 1.48
N ALA A 258 27.98 -10.36 2.63
CA ALA A 258 28.20 -11.10 3.86
C ALA A 258 27.78 -12.50 3.49
N THR A 259 28.76 -13.33 3.18
CA THR A 259 28.62 -14.74 2.86
C THR A 259 27.74 -15.22 3.98
N ALA A 260 26.51 -15.63 3.65
CA ALA A 260 25.58 -16.12 4.63
C ALA A 260 26.34 -17.20 5.36
N ARG A 261 26.87 -16.87 6.55
CA ARG A 261 27.45 -17.82 7.48
C ARG A 261 26.26 -18.69 7.76
N THR A 262 26.18 -19.80 7.05
CA THR A 262 25.30 -20.91 7.37
C THR A 262 25.72 -21.27 8.78
N ARG A 263 25.07 -20.63 9.75
CA ARG A 263 25.16 -21.00 11.14
C ARG A 263 24.56 -22.39 11.12
N ARG A 264 25.41 -23.41 10.96
CA ARG A 264 25.05 -24.79 11.21
C ARG A 264 24.51 -24.77 12.62
N VAL A 265 23.19 -24.78 12.73
CA VAL A 265 22.52 -25.03 13.99
C VAL A 265 22.96 -26.44 14.33
N ARG A 266 23.98 -26.54 15.19
CA ARG A 266 24.43 -27.81 15.74
C ARG A 266 23.27 -28.24 16.62
N ALA A 267 22.41 -29.12 16.09
CA ALA A 267 21.32 -29.71 16.86
C ALA A 267 21.95 -30.31 18.12
N ARG A 268 21.51 -29.85 19.30
CA ARG A 268 21.98 -30.46 20.54
C ARG A 268 21.36 -31.87 20.59
N PRO A 269 22.12 -32.92 20.94
CA PRO A 269 21.59 -34.28 21.03
C PRO A 269 20.36 -34.46 21.93
N GLY A 270 20.05 -33.48 22.79
CA GLY A 270 18.87 -33.45 23.65
C GLY A 270 17.57 -32.91 23.01
N ASP A 271 17.63 -32.29 21.83
CA ASP A 271 16.44 -31.73 21.15
C ASP A 271 15.59 -32.82 20.45
N ALA A 272 16.12 -34.05 20.37
CA ALA A 272 15.48 -35.18 19.71
C ALA A 272 14.59 -36.03 20.63
N VAL A 273 14.50 -35.72 21.93
CA VAL A 273 13.58 -36.41 22.83
C VAL A 273 12.19 -35.83 22.61
N PRO A 274 11.22 -36.57 22.03
CA PRO A 274 9.84 -36.10 21.94
C PRO A 274 9.31 -35.97 23.38
N ARG A 275 9.37 -34.75 23.93
CA ARG A 275 8.66 -34.43 25.16
C ARG A 275 7.20 -34.74 24.88
N ARG A 276 6.57 -35.58 25.71
CA ARG A 276 5.11 -35.73 25.74
C ARG A 276 4.53 -34.36 26.09
N ALA A 277 4.35 -33.52 25.08
CA ALA A 277 3.68 -32.25 25.23
C ALA A 277 2.21 -32.59 25.45
N ALA A 278 1.68 -32.19 26.61
CA ALA A 278 0.24 -32.12 26.81
C ALA A 278 -0.39 -31.39 25.62
N ARG A 279 -1.61 -31.77 25.21
CA ARG A 279 -2.32 -31.05 24.14
C ARG A 279 -2.35 -29.56 24.52
N PRO A 280 -1.73 -28.66 23.75
CA PRO A 280 -1.70 -27.25 24.09
C PRO A 280 -3.13 -26.72 24.19
N SER A 281 -3.38 -25.85 25.18
CA SER A 281 -4.68 -25.23 25.35
C SER A 281 -5.05 -24.37 24.13
N ALA A 282 -6.35 -24.14 23.93
CA ALA A 282 -6.86 -23.21 22.92
C ALA A 282 -6.14 -21.85 22.97
N ALA A 283 -5.95 -21.31 24.18
CA ALA A 283 -5.25 -20.05 24.41
C ALA A 283 -3.77 -20.13 24.01
N ALA A 284 -3.08 -21.24 24.29
CA ALA A 284 -1.67 -21.41 23.89
C ALA A 284 -1.52 -21.49 22.36
N LEU A 285 -2.46 -22.15 21.66
CA LEU A 285 -2.47 -22.22 20.21
C LEU A 285 -2.71 -20.84 19.57
N VAL A 286 -3.72 -20.11 20.05
CA VAL A 286 -4.01 -18.75 19.56
C VAL A 286 -2.86 -17.80 19.90
N GLY A 287 -2.33 -17.85 21.12
CA GLY A 287 -1.19 -17.03 21.55
C GLY A 287 0.07 -17.28 20.71
N GLY A 288 0.37 -18.54 20.40
CA GLY A 288 1.48 -18.89 19.49
C GLY A 288 1.27 -18.34 18.08
N GLN A 289 0.03 -18.38 17.56
CA GLN A 289 -0.30 -17.81 16.26
C GLN A 289 -0.25 -16.28 16.24
N VAL A 290 -0.68 -15.62 17.32
CA VAL A 290 -0.56 -14.16 17.49
C VAL A 290 0.90 -13.76 17.49
N ALA A 291 1.73 -14.43 18.29
CA ALA A 291 3.17 -14.18 18.36
C ALA A 291 3.85 -14.36 16.98
N HIS A 292 3.47 -15.39 16.23
CA HIS A 292 3.96 -15.59 14.87
C HIS A 292 3.54 -14.47 13.92
N THR A 293 2.25 -14.10 13.94
CA THR A 293 1.71 -13.03 13.09
C THR A 293 2.40 -11.70 13.35
N HIS A 294 2.63 -11.38 14.63
CA HIS A 294 3.35 -10.17 15.03
C HIS A 294 4.82 -10.20 14.64
N ALA A 295 5.51 -11.33 14.85
CA ALA A 295 6.91 -11.47 14.46
C ALA A 295 7.12 -11.28 12.95
N THR A 296 6.13 -11.64 12.13
CA THR A 296 6.13 -11.41 10.69
C THR A 296 5.78 -9.95 10.37
N LEU A 297 4.76 -9.38 11.01
CA LEU A 297 4.35 -7.99 10.80
C LEU A 297 5.48 -7.00 11.10
N TRP A 298 6.14 -7.11 12.27
CA TRP A 298 7.23 -6.22 12.66
C TRP A 298 8.47 -6.32 11.76
N ARG A 299 8.55 -7.38 10.94
CA ARG A 299 9.59 -7.53 9.90
C ARG A 299 9.17 -6.93 8.56
N ASP A 300 7.88 -6.71 8.33
CA ASP A 300 7.36 -6.03 7.15
C ASP A 300 7.18 -4.53 7.44
N ALA A 301 8.22 -3.77 7.15
CA ALA A 301 8.24 -2.33 7.34
C ALA A 301 7.09 -1.62 6.59
N SER A 302 6.64 -2.16 5.45
CA SER A 302 5.55 -1.55 4.68
C SER A 302 4.22 -1.73 5.39
N ALA A 303 3.98 -2.94 5.91
CA ALA A 303 2.78 -3.22 6.67
C ALA A 303 2.71 -2.35 7.93
N VAL A 304 3.81 -2.22 8.69
CA VAL A 304 3.87 -1.35 9.88
C VAL A 304 3.66 0.12 9.53
N PHE A 305 4.30 0.61 8.45
CA PHE A 305 4.13 2.00 8.02
C PHE A 305 2.66 2.32 7.74
N PHE A 306 1.98 1.54 6.91
CA PHE A 306 0.59 1.84 6.53
C PHE A 306 -0.42 1.55 7.64
N ALA A 307 -0.19 0.52 8.47
CA ALA A 307 -1.10 0.14 9.56
C ALA A 307 -1.02 1.05 10.79
N VAL A 308 0.19 1.57 11.07
CA VAL A 308 0.48 2.25 12.34
C VAL A 308 0.94 3.68 12.08
N VAL A 309 1.98 3.87 11.28
CA VAL A 309 2.63 5.19 11.12
C VAL A 309 1.74 6.15 10.34
N PHE A 310 1.17 5.71 9.22
CA PHE A 310 0.40 6.57 8.32
C PHE A 310 -0.83 7.21 8.99
N PRO A 311 -1.71 6.47 9.68
CA PRO A 311 -2.82 7.09 10.41
C PRO A 311 -2.36 8.07 11.49
N VAL A 312 -1.29 7.74 12.22
CA VAL A 312 -0.70 8.61 13.25
C VAL A 312 -0.17 9.91 12.64
N VAL A 313 0.53 9.84 11.50
CA VAL A 313 0.99 11.02 10.78
C VAL A 313 -0.18 11.87 10.29
N LEU A 314 -1.25 11.27 9.78
CA LEU A 314 -2.42 12.03 9.34
C LEU A 314 -3.11 12.77 10.49
N VAL A 315 -3.23 12.15 11.67
CA VAL A 315 -3.74 12.85 12.86
C VAL A 315 -2.84 14.01 13.26
N ALA A 316 -1.51 13.88 13.12
CA ALA A 316 -0.60 14.99 13.40
C ALA A 316 -0.73 16.12 12.38
N VAL A 317 -0.77 15.79 11.10
CA VAL A 317 -0.63 16.77 10.02
C VAL A 317 -1.97 17.41 9.67
N VAL A 318 -3.04 16.65 9.49
CA VAL A 318 -4.30 17.16 8.90
C VAL A 318 -4.96 18.23 9.78
N PRO A 319 -5.16 18.05 11.09
CA PRO A 319 -5.71 19.12 11.93
C PRO A 319 -4.78 20.34 12.01
N THR A 320 -3.46 20.10 12.05
CA THR A 320 -2.46 21.18 12.12
C THR A 320 -2.48 22.09 10.90
N VAL A 321 -2.65 21.54 9.70
CA VAL A 321 -2.69 22.35 8.45
C VAL A 321 -4.07 22.96 8.19
N ASN A 322 -5.12 22.47 8.85
CA ASN A 322 -6.49 23.00 8.72
C ASN A 322 -6.86 23.95 9.87
N GLY A 323 -5.87 24.60 10.49
CA GLY A 323 -6.07 25.66 11.48
C GLY A 323 -6.04 25.24 12.96
N GLY A 324 -5.65 24.00 13.26
CA GLY A 324 -5.42 23.51 14.62
C GLY A 324 -6.39 22.41 15.03
N GLY A 325 -5.93 21.49 15.88
CA GLY A 325 -6.77 20.39 16.39
C GLY A 325 -7.78 20.81 17.45
N ASP A 326 -7.64 22.00 18.02
CA ASP A 326 -8.53 22.64 18.98
C ASP A 326 -9.73 23.34 18.34
N LEU A 327 -9.74 23.47 17.00
CA LEU A 327 -10.87 24.00 16.25
C LEU A 327 -12.13 23.18 16.50
N VAL A 328 -13.19 23.87 16.93
CA VAL A 328 -14.51 23.28 17.16
C VAL A 328 -15.29 23.32 15.86
N MET A 329 -15.71 22.16 15.39
CA MET A 329 -16.54 21.97 14.20
C MET A 329 -18.00 22.32 14.50
N ASP A 330 -18.84 22.41 13.47
CA ASP A 330 -20.26 22.76 13.58
C ASP A 330 -21.07 21.82 14.50
N ASP A 331 -20.61 20.59 14.67
CA ASP A 331 -21.21 19.59 15.56
C ASP A 331 -20.70 19.67 17.02
N GLY A 332 -19.89 20.68 17.33
CA GLY A 332 -19.30 20.91 18.65
C GLY A 332 -18.06 20.06 18.96
N GLN A 333 -17.64 19.17 18.06
CA GLN A 333 -16.43 18.35 18.27
C GLN A 333 -15.16 19.10 17.88
N GLN A 334 -14.06 18.81 18.57
CA GLN A 334 -12.74 19.28 18.16
C GLN A 334 -12.23 18.52 16.93
N LEU A 335 -11.65 19.23 15.96
CA LEU A 335 -11.11 18.67 14.73
C LEU A 335 -10.07 17.57 15.00
N GLY A 336 -9.21 17.76 16.01
CA GLY A 336 -8.23 16.76 16.43
C GLY A 336 -8.86 15.49 16.99
N VAL A 337 -9.97 15.60 17.74
CA VAL A 337 -10.71 14.45 18.28
C VAL A 337 -11.41 13.68 17.17
N PHE A 338 -12.03 14.40 16.22
CA PHE A 338 -12.66 13.81 15.06
C PHE A 338 -11.67 12.99 14.22
N TYR A 339 -10.55 13.60 13.81
CA TYR A 339 -9.54 12.90 13.03
C TYR A 339 -8.88 11.76 13.80
N ALA A 340 -8.71 11.88 15.13
CA ALA A 340 -8.23 10.78 15.94
C ALA A 340 -9.19 9.56 15.88
N ALA A 341 -10.49 9.79 15.98
CA ALA A 341 -11.50 8.74 15.88
C ALA A 341 -11.54 8.09 14.48
N THR A 342 -11.62 8.90 13.42
CA THR A 342 -11.74 8.37 12.05
C THR A 342 -10.45 7.72 11.57
N MET A 343 -9.27 8.27 11.89
CA MET A 343 -7.98 7.67 11.54
C MET A 343 -7.70 6.38 12.31
N ALA A 344 -8.19 6.25 13.56
CA ALA A 344 -8.11 4.98 14.26
C ALA A 344 -8.89 3.90 13.51
N VAL A 345 -10.13 4.19 13.10
CA VAL A 345 -10.96 3.27 12.29
C VAL A 345 -10.27 2.93 10.97
N TYR A 346 -9.68 3.92 10.29
CA TYR A 346 -8.89 3.70 9.08
C TYR A 346 -7.67 2.80 9.32
N GLY A 347 -6.90 3.03 10.38
CA GLY A 347 -5.75 2.19 10.75
C GLY A 347 -6.13 0.74 11.04
N ALA A 348 -7.27 0.54 11.72
CA ALA A 348 -7.86 -0.79 11.90
C ALA A 348 -8.26 -1.43 10.57
N ALA A 349 -8.90 -0.68 9.67
CA ALA A 349 -9.27 -1.15 8.34
C ALA A 349 -8.03 -1.53 7.50
N VAL A 350 -6.97 -0.73 7.49
CA VAL A 350 -5.73 -1.06 6.76
C VAL A 350 -5.08 -2.32 7.32
N THR A 351 -5.01 -2.44 8.64
CA THR A 351 -4.42 -3.61 9.30
C THR A 351 -5.21 -4.89 9.00
N ALA A 352 -6.53 -4.81 9.17
CA ALA A 352 -7.39 -5.97 9.19
C ALA A 352 -7.98 -6.33 7.82
N TYR A 353 -8.28 -5.34 6.97
CA TYR A 353 -8.88 -5.52 5.65
C TYR A 353 -7.89 -5.43 4.49
N VAL A 354 -6.72 -4.76 4.64
CA VAL A 354 -5.71 -4.69 3.57
C VAL A 354 -4.54 -5.65 3.82
N ASN A 355 -3.88 -5.55 4.97
CA ASN A 355 -2.66 -6.32 5.25
C ASN A 355 -2.94 -7.79 5.58
N MET A 356 -4.02 -8.09 6.29
CA MET A 356 -4.37 -9.48 6.62
C MET A 356 -4.65 -10.35 5.38
N PRO A 357 -5.48 -9.91 4.40
CA PRO A 357 -5.69 -10.73 3.22
C PRO A 357 -4.45 -10.92 2.36
N SER A 358 -3.63 -9.88 2.22
CA SER A 358 -2.41 -9.96 1.39
C SER A 358 -1.40 -10.94 1.98
N THR A 359 -1.16 -10.89 3.30
CA THR A 359 -0.29 -11.85 4.00
C THR A 359 -0.84 -13.28 3.95
N LEU A 360 -2.16 -13.46 4.07
CA LEU A 360 -2.77 -14.79 3.94
C LEU A 360 -2.65 -15.36 2.52
N ALA A 361 -2.82 -14.52 1.51
CA ALA A 361 -2.65 -14.92 0.11
C ALA A 361 -1.18 -15.23 -0.20
N GLU A 362 -0.24 -14.46 0.34
CA GLU A 362 1.20 -14.72 0.20
C GLU A 362 1.62 -16.04 0.87
N ASP A 363 1.10 -16.33 2.06
CA ASP A 363 1.31 -17.61 2.74
C ASP A 363 0.75 -18.79 1.93
N ARG A 364 -0.34 -18.57 1.18
CA ARG A 364 -0.90 -19.57 0.27
C ARG A 364 0.01 -19.80 -0.94
N GLU A 365 0.49 -18.73 -1.58
CA GLU A 365 1.40 -18.80 -2.73
C GLU A 365 2.72 -19.50 -2.40
N ARG A 366 3.29 -19.21 -1.23
CA ARG A 366 4.54 -19.83 -0.73
C ARG A 366 4.35 -21.26 -0.21
N GLY A 367 3.12 -21.79 -0.28
CA GLY A 367 2.76 -23.10 0.27
C GLY A 367 2.94 -23.21 1.78
N ALA A 368 3.02 -22.08 2.51
CA ALA A 368 3.14 -22.07 3.96
C ALA A 368 1.89 -22.67 4.61
N LEU A 369 0.70 -22.37 4.09
CA LEU A 369 -0.55 -22.95 4.57
C LEU A 369 -0.60 -24.49 4.42
N LYS A 370 0.03 -25.05 3.38
CA LYS A 370 0.14 -26.52 3.23
C LYS A 370 1.00 -27.14 4.33
N ARG A 371 2.07 -26.45 4.73
CA ARG A 371 2.95 -26.89 5.83
C ARG A 371 2.22 -26.78 7.18
N VAL A 372 1.49 -25.69 7.41
CA VAL A 372 0.69 -25.48 8.63
C VAL A 372 -0.40 -26.56 8.76
N ARG A 373 -1.05 -26.96 7.67
CA ARG A 373 -2.06 -28.04 7.68
C ARG A 373 -1.49 -29.41 8.09
N GLY A 374 -0.17 -29.62 7.95
CA GLY A 374 0.51 -30.82 8.43
C GLY A 374 0.82 -30.80 9.93
N THR A 375 0.57 -29.69 10.63
CA THR A 375 0.77 -29.52 12.07
C THR A 375 -0.54 -29.78 12.84
N PRO A 376 -0.51 -30.02 14.16
CA PRO A 376 -1.74 -30.19 14.96
C PRO A 376 -2.53 -28.88 15.18
N LEU A 377 -2.20 -27.77 14.49
CA LEU A 377 -2.90 -26.49 14.62
C LEU A 377 -4.26 -26.53 13.91
N PRO A 378 -5.40 -26.40 14.61
CA PRO A 378 -6.71 -26.41 13.98
C PRO A 378 -6.99 -25.09 13.22
N THR A 379 -7.81 -25.17 12.16
CA THR A 379 -8.19 -24.03 11.30
C THR A 379 -8.70 -22.83 12.09
N TRP A 380 -9.60 -23.07 13.04
CA TRP A 380 -10.23 -22.01 13.83
C TRP A 380 -9.20 -21.25 14.66
N ALA A 381 -8.19 -21.94 15.22
CA ALA A 381 -7.15 -21.31 16.04
C ALA A 381 -6.20 -20.48 15.18
N MET A 382 -5.90 -20.96 13.97
CA MET A 382 -5.12 -20.17 13.00
C MET A 382 -5.85 -18.89 12.61
N LEU A 383 -7.15 -18.97 12.28
CA LEU A 383 -7.95 -17.81 11.89
C LEU A 383 -8.16 -16.85 13.07
N ALA A 384 -8.53 -17.37 14.24
CA ALA A 384 -8.67 -16.58 15.46
C ALA A 384 -7.35 -15.87 15.83
N GLY A 385 -6.21 -16.56 15.71
CA GLY A 385 -4.90 -15.96 15.96
C GLY A 385 -4.55 -14.82 15.00
N ARG A 386 -5.01 -14.86 13.74
CA ARG A 386 -4.86 -13.72 12.80
C ARG A 386 -5.76 -12.55 13.17
N VAL A 387 -7.03 -12.82 13.51
CA VAL A 387 -7.98 -11.79 13.95
C VAL A 387 -7.47 -11.09 15.22
N VAL A 388 -7.09 -11.87 16.23
CA VAL A 388 -6.51 -11.34 17.47
C VAL A 388 -5.19 -10.62 17.20
N GLY A 389 -4.34 -11.16 16.32
CA GLY A 389 -3.09 -10.52 15.90
C GLY A 389 -3.31 -9.13 15.31
N ALA A 390 -4.27 -8.97 14.40
CA ALA A 390 -4.64 -7.67 13.85
C ALA A 390 -5.31 -6.76 14.88
N LEU A 391 -6.14 -7.30 15.78
CA LEU A 391 -6.77 -6.52 16.84
C LEU A 391 -5.72 -5.89 17.77
N VAL A 392 -4.67 -6.63 18.15
CA VAL A 392 -3.61 -6.05 19.00
C VAL A 392 -2.88 -4.90 18.30
N VAL A 393 -2.64 -5.02 16.99
CA VAL A 393 -2.00 -3.96 16.21
C VAL A 393 -2.92 -2.75 16.05
N ALA A 394 -4.20 -2.99 15.78
CA ALA A 394 -5.20 -1.93 15.71
C ALA A 394 -5.32 -1.19 17.06
N LEU A 395 -5.33 -1.91 18.18
CA LEU A 395 -5.35 -1.33 19.53
C LEU A 395 -4.08 -0.54 19.83
N LEU A 396 -2.90 -1.04 19.41
CA LEU A 396 -1.66 -0.27 19.50
C LEU A 396 -1.79 1.05 18.73
N THR A 397 -2.29 1.02 17.48
CA THR A 397 -2.51 2.21 16.66
C THR A 397 -3.51 3.17 17.33
N LEU A 398 -4.62 2.67 17.91
CA LEU A 398 -5.58 3.48 18.66
C LEU A 398 -4.93 4.19 19.85
N VAL A 399 -4.11 3.48 20.64
CA VAL A 399 -3.39 4.06 21.78
C VAL A 399 -2.41 5.14 21.31
N LEU A 400 -1.64 4.88 20.25
CA LEU A 400 -0.70 5.85 19.69
C LEU A 400 -1.41 7.12 19.20
N ILE A 401 -2.54 6.96 18.51
CA ILE A 401 -3.37 8.08 18.04
C ILE A 401 -3.96 8.87 19.22
N ALA A 402 -4.50 8.18 20.23
CA ALA A 402 -5.08 8.84 21.40
C ALA A 402 -4.02 9.63 22.20
N VAL A 403 -2.83 9.05 22.38
CA VAL A 403 -1.69 9.74 23.02
C VAL A 403 -1.26 10.95 22.20
N LEU A 404 -1.10 10.78 20.88
CA LEU A 404 -0.72 11.88 19.99
C LEU A 404 -1.73 13.03 20.04
N ALA A 405 -3.03 12.73 19.90
CA ALA A 405 -4.09 13.73 19.94
C ALA A 405 -4.12 14.47 21.28
N ARG A 406 -3.87 13.77 22.40
CA ARG A 406 -3.79 14.37 23.73
C ARG A 406 -2.56 15.27 23.90
N VAL A 407 -1.41 14.89 23.33
CA VAL A 407 -0.15 15.64 23.45
C VAL A 407 -0.13 16.85 22.52
N MET A 408 -0.56 16.69 21.27
CA MET A 408 -0.49 17.76 20.26
C MET A 408 -1.65 18.75 20.32
N PHE A 409 -2.86 18.29 20.64
CA PHE A 409 -4.07 19.11 20.52
C PHE A 409 -4.81 19.31 21.84
N ALA A 410 -4.21 18.86 22.96
CA ALA A 410 -4.86 18.87 24.27
C ALA A 410 -6.26 18.21 24.26
N ALA A 411 -6.48 17.24 23.37
CA ALA A 411 -7.77 16.59 23.16
C ALA A 411 -8.33 16.03 24.49
N PRO A 412 -9.55 16.41 24.90
CA PRO A 412 -10.12 15.96 26.17
C PRO A 412 -10.42 14.45 26.14
N LEU A 413 -10.20 13.78 27.26
CA LEU A 413 -10.65 12.40 27.45
C LEU A 413 -12.15 12.40 27.69
N GLN A 414 -12.90 12.00 26.66
CA GLN A 414 -14.35 12.00 26.70
C GLN A 414 -14.89 10.85 27.57
N PRO A 415 -15.98 11.04 28.33
CA PRO A 415 -16.56 9.99 29.17
C PRO A 415 -16.92 8.71 28.38
N GLY A 416 -17.24 8.85 27.09
CA GLY A 416 -17.61 7.75 26.19
C GLY A 416 -16.45 6.84 25.73
N TRP A 417 -15.25 6.95 26.31
CA TRP A 417 -14.08 6.16 25.90
C TRP A 417 -14.32 4.63 25.92
N ALA A 418 -15.13 4.12 26.85
CA ALA A 418 -15.44 2.69 26.94
C ALA A 418 -16.33 2.24 25.77
N VAL A 419 -17.29 3.09 25.37
CA VAL A 419 -18.13 2.88 24.19
C VAL A 419 -17.27 2.95 22.93
N ALA A 420 -16.38 3.94 22.83
CA ALA A 420 -15.45 4.08 21.72
C ALA A 420 -14.55 2.85 21.57
N LEU A 421 -14.01 2.32 22.67
CA LEU A 421 -13.20 1.09 22.66
C LEU A 421 -14.02 -0.12 22.19
N GLY A 422 -15.25 -0.29 22.69
CA GLY A 422 -16.16 -1.36 22.26
C GLY A 422 -16.48 -1.29 20.77
N THR A 423 -16.82 -0.10 20.27
CA THR A 423 -17.04 0.18 18.84
C THR A 423 -15.81 -0.15 18.02
N PHE A 424 -14.63 0.29 18.46
CA PHE A 424 -13.36 0.06 17.77
C PHE A 424 -13.03 -1.43 17.66
N VAL A 425 -13.20 -2.19 18.75
CA VAL A 425 -12.96 -3.64 18.76
C VAL A 425 -13.91 -4.33 17.78
N LEU A 426 -15.21 -3.98 17.78
CA LEU A 426 -16.18 -4.55 16.85
C LEU A 426 -15.84 -4.22 15.40
N ALA A 427 -15.46 -2.96 15.10
CA ALA A 427 -15.05 -2.53 13.77
C ALA A 427 -13.80 -3.29 13.29
N ALA A 428 -12.77 -3.41 14.13
CA ALA A 428 -11.54 -4.13 13.81
C ALA A 428 -11.81 -5.63 13.54
N VAL A 429 -12.69 -6.26 14.32
CA VAL A 429 -13.11 -7.65 14.08
C VAL A 429 -13.90 -7.77 12.77
N CYS A 430 -14.84 -6.87 12.51
CA CYS A 430 -15.60 -6.81 11.26
C CYS A 430 -14.65 -6.74 10.05
N PHE A 431 -13.72 -5.79 10.05
CA PHE A 431 -12.73 -5.63 8.98
C PHE A 431 -11.80 -6.84 8.84
N ALA A 432 -11.41 -7.49 9.95
CA ALA A 432 -10.57 -8.70 9.91
C ALA A 432 -11.30 -9.86 9.24
N VAL A 433 -12.57 -10.09 9.60
CA VAL A 433 -13.39 -11.15 9.02
C VAL A 433 -13.62 -10.88 7.53
N LEU A 434 -13.97 -9.65 7.15
CA LEU A 434 -14.12 -9.26 5.75
C LEU A 434 -12.80 -9.38 4.98
N GLY A 435 -11.67 -9.02 5.58
CA GLY A 435 -10.34 -9.20 5.00
C GLY A 435 -10.05 -10.67 4.69
N ILE A 436 -10.29 -11.57 5.65
CA ILE A 436 -10.14 -13.02 5.41
C ILE A 436 -11.11 -13.50 4.31
N ALA A 437 -12.32 -12.95 4.25
CA ALA A 437 -13.31 -13.30 3.22
C ALA A 437 -12.78 -12.92 1.83
N VAL A 438 -12.23 -11.71 1.67
CA VAL A 438 -11.57 -11.27 0.44
C VAL A 438 -10.42 -12.20 0.07
N ALA A 439 -9.55 -12.57 1.02
CA ALA A 439 -8.45 -13.52 0.75
C ALA A 439 -8.93 -14.92 0.34
N SER A 440 -10.16 -15.31 0.64
CA SER A 440 -10.74 -16.57 0.16
C SER A 440 -11.18 -16.49 -1.31
N LEU A 441 -11.49 -15.30 -1.80
CA LEU A 441 -11.97 -15.04 -3.17
C LEU A 441 -10.81 -14.75 -4.14
N VAL A 442 -9.73 -14.14 -3.65
CA VAL A 442 -8.63 -13.70 -4.51
C VAL A 442 -7.54 -14.76 -4.66
N ARG A 443 -6.99 -14.85 -5.87
CA ARG A 443 -6.03 -15.89 -6.28
C ARG A 443 -4.57 -15.55 -5.99
N SER A 444 -4.23 -14.27 -5.80
CA SER A 444 -2.87 -13.81 -5.56
C SER A 444 -2.75 -12.74 -4.48
N ALA A 445 -1.57 -12.62 -3.87
CA ALA A 445 -1.29 -11.58 -2.86
C ALA A 445 -1.41 -10.17 -3.44
N GLN A 446 -0.86 -9.94 -4.64
CA GLN A 446 -1.00 -8.67 -5.35
C GLN A 446 -2.45 -8.36 -5.72
N GLY A 447 -3.23 -9.37 -6.13
CA GLY A 447 -4.65 -9.21 -6.38
C GLY A 447 -5.40 -8.83 -5.11
N ALA A 448 -5.04 -9.41 -3.96
CA ALA A 448 -5.68 -9.14 -2.68
C ALA A 448 -5.47 -7.68 -2.26
N VAL A 449 -4.23 -7.18 -2.40
CA VAL A 449 -3.93 -5.74 -2.19
C VAL A 449 -4.75 -4.87 -3.14
N GLY A 450 -4.85 -5.22 -4.43
CA GLY A 450 -5.61 -4.43 -5.40
C GLY A 450 -7.10 -4.37 -5.13
N VAL A 451 -7.72 -5.49 -4.74
CA VAL A 451 -9.14 -5.51 -4.34
C VAL A 451 -9.34 -4.72 -3.05
N ALA A 452 -8.49 -4.94 -2.04
CA ALA A 452 -8.62 -4.27 -0.75
C ALA A 452 -8.42 -2.75 -0.87
N LEU A 453 -7.37 -2.27 -1.54
CA LEU A 453 -7.16 -0.84 -1.75
C LEU A 453 -8.16 -0.22 -2.73
N GLY A 454 -8.50 -0.94 -3.81
CA GLY A 454 -9.49 -0.48 -4.79
C GLY A 454 -10.90 -0.33 -4.20
N THR A 455 -11.20 -1.02 -3.09
CA THR A 455 -12.47 -0.86 -2.35
C THR A 455 -12.35 0.07 -1.16
N LEU A 456 -11.32 -0.09 -0.32
CA LEU A 456 -11.15 0.69 0.90
C LEU A 456 -10.93 2.18 0.62
N LEU A 457 -10.11 2.50 -0.37
CA LEU A 457 -9.69 3.88 -0.56
C LEU A 457 -10.84 4.78 -1.05
N PRO A 458 -11.60 4.46 -2.13
CA PRO A 458 -12.76 5.27 -2.50
C PRO A 458 -13.78 5.35 -1.36
N LEU A 459 -13.98 4.22 -0.66
CA LEU A 459 -14.92 4.18 0.45
C LEU A 459 -14.48 5.07 1.62
N ALA A 460 -13.17 5.17 1.92
CA ALA A 460 -12.66 6.05 2.97
C ALA A 460 -13.00 7.53 2.72
N PHE A 461 -12.97 7.97 1.46
CA PHE A 461 -13.37 9.35 1.12
C PHE A 461 -14.86 9.61 1.24
N ILE A 462 -15.69 8.61 0.93
CA ILE A 462 -17.15 8.71 1.03
C ILE A 462 -17.64 8.47 2.47
N SER A 463 -16.79 7.89 3.33
CA SER A 463 -17.09 7.52 4.72
C SER A 463 -16.61 8.57 5.73
N ASP A 464 -16.42 9.82 5.32
CA ASP A 464 -15.99 10.93 6.18
C ASP A 464 -14.66 10.69 6.93
N ILE A 465 -13.79 9.80 6.40
CA ILE A 465 -12.51 9.49 7.05
C ILE A 465 -11.47 10.57 6.78
N PHE A 466 -11.30 10.96 5.52
CA PHE A 466 -10.28 11.94 5.09
C PHE A 466 -10.82 13.35 4.90
N VAL A 467 -12.14 13.51 4.87
CA VAL A 467 -12.82 14.78 4.60
C VAL A 467 -13.91 14.97 5.65
N VAL A 468 -14.19 16.23 5.98
CA VAL A 468 -15.19 16.60 6.99
C VAL A 468 -16.23 17.50 6.34
N GLY A 469 -17.50 17.28 6.70
CA GLY A 469 -18.58 18.23 6.38
C GLY A 469 -18.94 18.33 4.90
N VAL A 470 -18.59 17.35 4.08
CA VAL A 470 -18.88 17.40 2.64
C VAL A 470 -20.26 16.79 2.35
N ALA A 471 -21.09 17.53 1.63
CA ALA A 471 -22.39 17.04 1.18
C ALA A 471 -22.23 16.16 -0.06
N TYR A 472 -22.52 14.86 0.06
CA TYR A 472 -22.44 13.92 -1.06
C TYR A 472 -23.73 13.88 -1.88
N PRO A 473 -23.66 13.63 -3.20
CA PRO A 473 -24.84 13.28 -3.98
C PRO A 473 -25.55 12.05 -3.39
N PRO A 474 -26.90 11.95 -3.47
CA PRO A 474 -27.66 10.91 -2.75
C PRO A 474 -27.19 9.48 -3.02
N VAL A 475 -26.78 9.18 -4.25
CA VAL A 475 -26.27 7.86 -4.64
C VAL A 475 -24.93 7.56 -3.97
N VAL A 476 -24.02 8.54 -3.94
CA VAL A 476 -22.70 8.40 -3.31
C VAL A 476 -22.86 8.27 -1.80
N ASP A 477 -23.73 9.08 -1.20
CA ASP A 477 -24.06 9.03 0.22
C ASP A 477 -24.61 7.65 0.64
N ALA A 478 -25.55 7.11 -0.15
CA ALA A 478 -26.13 5.79 0.07
C ALA A 478 -25.08 4.66 -0.02
N ILE A 479 -24.13 4.76 -0.95
CA ILE A 479 -23.01 3.81 -1.04
C ILE A 479 -22.17 3.85 0.25
N GLY A 480 -21.87 5.04 0.76
CA GLY A 480 -21.15 5.22 2.03
C GLY A 480 -21.86 4.52 3.19
N TRP A 481 -23.18 4.68 3.29
CA TRP A 481 -24.02 4.07 4.33
C TRP A 481 -24.30 2.57 4.13
N PHE A 482 -24.03 2.01 2.96
CA PHE A 482 -24.19 0.57 2.76
C PHE A 482 -23.06 -0.24 3.43
N PHE A 483 -21.84 0.29 3.39
CA PHE A 483 -20.63 -0.41 3.85
C PHE A 483 -20.29 -0.13 5.32
N PRO A 484 -19.57 -1.04 6.00
CA PRO A 484 -19.31 -0.93 7.43
C PRO A 484 -18.36 0.23 7.79
N LEU A 485 -17.61 0.77 6.83
CA LEU A 485 -16.57 1.77 7.11
C LEU A 485 -17.16 3.09 7.65
N ARG A 486 -18.21 3.61 7.03
CA ARG A 486 -18.89 4.84 7.49
C ARG A 486 -19.59 4.64 8.83
N HIS A 487 -20.24 3.50 9.02
CA HIS A 487 -20.84 3.14 10.31
C HIS A 487 -19.79 3.06 11.43
N ALA A 488 -18.62 2.48 11.16
CA ALA A 488 -17.53 2.45 12.13
C ALA A 488 -17.00 3.85 12.45
N ALA A 489 -16.76 4.68 11.43
CA ALA A 489 -16.30 6.06 11.62
C ALA A 489 -17.30 6.87 12.45
N ARG A 490 -18.59 6.85 12.07
CA ARG A 490 -19.65 7.59 12.76
C ARG A 490 -19.87 7.12 14.19
N ALA A 491 -19.91 5.80 14.43
CA ALA A 491 -20.05 5.27 15.78
C ALA A 491 -18.84 5.61 16.67
N MET A 492 -17.65 5.73 16.08
CA MET A 492 -16.44 6.13 16.81
C MET A 492 -16.49 7.62 17.15
N THR A 493 -16.85 8.49 16.19
CA THR A 493 -16.95 9.94 16.42
C THR A 493 -18.09 10.30 17.36
N ASP A 494 -19.25 9.63 17.29
CA ASP A 494 -20.35 9.84 18.24
C ASP A 494 -19.97 9.43 19.67
N ALA A 495 -19.15 8.37 19.84
CA ALA A 495 -18.70 7.91 21.14
C ALA A 495 -17.68 8.86 21.80
N VAL A 496 -16.97 9.66 21.01
CA VAL A 496 -16.04 10.69 21.50
C VAL A 496 -16.59 12.11 21.35
N ALA A 497 -17.88 12.26 21.02
CA ALA A 497 -18.54 13.55 20.97
C ALA A 497 -18.70 14.14 22.38
N PRO A 498 -18.63 15.47 22.54
CA PRO A 498 -19.10 16.12 23.76
C PRO A 498 -20.57 15.74 24.03
N GLY A 499 -20.87 15.23 25.23
CA GLY A 499 -22.23 14.83 25.59
C GLY A 499 -22.71 13.49 24.99
N ALA A 500 -21.79 12.59 24.62
CA ALA A 500 -22.11 11.27 24.05
C ALA A 500 -23.24 10.53 24.82
N ALA A 501 -24.32 10.22 24.10
CA ALA A 501 -25.56 9.65 24.66
C ALA A 501 -25.52 8.12 24.89
N GLY A 502 -24.36 7.48 24.72
CA GLY A 502 -24.17 6.04 24.85
C GLY A 502 -23.88 5.33 23.51
N PRO A 503 -24.03 3.99 23.45
CA PRO A 503 -23.68 3.21 22.26
C PRO A 503 -24.61 3.51 21.08
N ALA A 504 -24.02 3.76 19.91
CA ALA A 504 -24.75 3.97 18.66
C ALA A 504 -25.25 2.64 18.08
N TRP A 505 -26.29 2.05 18.69
CA TRP A 505 -26.76 0.70 18.40
C TRP A 505 -27.07 0.44 16.92
N ALA A 506 -27.58 1.43 16.18
CA ALA A 506 -27.86 1.29 14.76
C ALA A 506 -26.58 1.01 13.94
N HIS A 507 -25.51 1.77 14.19
CA HIS A 507 -24.23 1.54 13.51
C HIS A 507 -23.57 0.22 13.95
N LEU A 508 -23.66 -0.10 15.25
CA LEU A 508 -23.15 -1.36 15.78
C LEU A 508 -23.87 -2.59 15.19
N ALA A 509 -25.19 -2.50 14.97
CA ALA A 509 -25.97 -3.56 14.34
C ALA A 509 -25.52 -3.82 12.89
N VAL A 510 -25.23 -2.75 12.13
CA VAL A 510 -24.70 -2.87 10.76
C VAL A 510 -23.30 -3.52 10.75
N LEU A 511 -22.41 -3.13 11.68
CA LEU A 511 -21.11 -3.77 11.83
C LEU A 511 -21.24 -5.26 12.17
N ALA A 512 -22.17 -5.62 13.06
CA ALA A 512 -22.45 -7.00 13.41
C ALA A 512 -22.99 -7.78 12.20
N ALA A 513 -23.91 -7.21 11.42
CA ALA A 513 -24.46 -7.83 10.22
C ALA A 513 -23.39 -8.10 9.15
N TRP A 514 -22.48 -7.15 8.91
CA TRP A 514 -21.35 -7.33 8.00
C TRP A 514 -20.35 -8.37 8.53
N THR A 515 -20.14 -8.44 9.84
CA THR A 515 -19.32 -9.48 10.47
C THR A 515 -19.92 -10.86 10.23
N VAL A 516 -21.22 -11.04 10.47
CA VAL A 516 -21.95 -12.29 10.20
C VAL A 516 -21.85 -12.66 8.72
N THR A 517 -22.05 -11.69 7.83
CA THR A 517 -21.94 -11.90 6.37
C THR A 517 -20.53 -12.40 5.99
N GLY A 518 -19.49 -11.80 6.54
CA GLY A 518 -18.11 -12.24 6.33
C GLY A 518 -17.86 -13.66 6.87
N VAL A 519 -18.37 -13.99 8.06
CA VAL A 519 -18.28 -15.35 8.64
C VAL A 519 -18.98 -16.38 7.74
N VAL A 520 -20.16 -16.06 7.22
CA VAL A 520 -20.91 -16.92 6.29
C VAL A 520 -20.09 -17.14 5.01
N VAL A 521 -19.52 -16.08 4.42
CA VAL A 521 -18.66 -16.21 3.24
C VAL A 521 -17.44 -17.09 3.54
N LEU A 522 -16.78 -16.92 4.70
CA LEU A 522 -15.69 -17.80 5.13
C LEU A 522 -16.14 -19.25 5.23
N ALA A 523 -17.25 -19.53 5.90
CA ALA A 523 -17.76 -20.88 6.09
C ALA A 523 -18.05 -21.57 4.75
N LEU A 524 -18.52 -20.82 3.75
CA LEU A 524 -18.90 -21.34 2.44
C LEU A 524 -17.73 -21.42 1.45
N ARG A 525 -16.73 -20.55 1.54
CA ARG A 525 -15.69 -20.37 0.50
C ARG A 525 -14.27 -20.66 0.95
N PHE A 526 -14.00 -20.72 2.25
CA PHE A 526 -12.63 -20.91 2.74
C PHE A 526 -12.07 -22.28 2.31
N ARG A 527 -10.97 -22.25 1.56
CA ARG A 527 -10.26 -23.44 1.09
C ARG A 527 -8.76 -23.33 1.38
N TRP A 528 -8.20 -24.45 1.83
CA TRP A 528 -6.77 -24.59 2.16
C TRP A 528 -5.87 -24.76 0.93
N GLU A 529 -6.43 -25.23 -0.18
CA GLU A 529 -5.66 -25.61 -1.37
C GLU A 529 -5.56 -24.44 -2.37
N PRO A 530 -4.38 -24.24 -3.02
CA PRO A 530 -4.26 -23.32 -4.14
C PRO A 530 -5.24 -23.71 -5.27
N HIS A 531 -5.76 -22.73 -6.00
CA HIS A 531 -6.37 -23.02 -7.29
C HIS A 531 -5.28 -23.58 -8.20
N GLU A 532 -5.33 -24.88 -8.49
CA GLU A 532 -4.50 -25.44 -9.55
C GLU A 532 -4.88 -24.72 -10.84
N ALA A 533 -3.95 -23.91 -11.37
CA ALA A 533 -4.07 -23.38 -12.71
C ALA A 533 -4.05 -24.57 -13.69
N GLY A 534 -5.23 -24.99 -14.12
CA GLY A 534 -5.39 -25.81 -15.33
C GLY A 534 -4.84 -27.24 -15.27
N ALA A 535 -4.92 -27.95 -14.14
CA ALA A 535 -4.90 -29.41 -14.22
C ALA A 535 -6.21 -29.87 -14.87
N ARG A 536 -6.22 -29.95 -16.21
CA ARG A 536 -7.29 -30.63 -16.95
C ARG A 536 -7.53 -32.00 -16.30
N PRO A 537 -8.74 -32.30 -15.82
CA PRO A 537 -9.03 -33.63 -15.31
C PRO A 537 -8.98 -34.59 -16.50
N GLY A 538 -7.93 -35.42 -16.57
CA GLY A 538 -7.87 -36.50 -17.56
C GLY A 538 -6.66 -36.46 -18.50
N ARG A 539 -5.44 -36.52 -17.97
CA ARG A 539 -4.37 -37.28 -18.64
C ARG A 539 -3.37 -37.78 -17.61
N ARG A 540 -3.79 -38.78 -16.83
CA ARG A 540 -2.83 -39.74 -16.25
C ARG A 540 -2.03 -40.28 -17.42
N THR A 541 -0.80 -39.81 -17.56
CA THR A 541 0.11 -40.22 -18.63
C THR A 541 0.24 -41.74 -18.58
N ARG A 542 -0.06 -42.38 -19.71
CA ARG A 542 -0.03 -43.84 -19.96
C ARG A 542 1.33 -44.47 -19.58
N GLY A 543 2.37 -43.66 -19.33
CA GLY A 543 3.69 -44.06 -18.85
C GLY A 543 3.76 -44.54 -17.39
N GLU A 544 2.95 -44.01 -16.48
CA GLU A 544 2.99 -44.43 -15.06
C GLU A 544 2.36 -45.80 -14.83
N ARG A 545 1.33 -46.15 -15.62
CA ARG A 545 0.74 -47.51 -15.58
C ARG A 545 1.69 -48.56 -16.16
N ARG A 546 2.50 -48.23 -17.18
CA ARG A 546 3.53 -49.14 -17.72
C ARG A 546 4.67 -49.39 -16.72
N ARG A 547 5.16 -48.36 -16.02
CA ARG A 547 6.22 -48.51 -15.00
C ARG A 547 5.77 -49.32 -13.78
N ARG A 548 4.49 -49.27 -13.40
CA ARG A 548 3.94 -50.14 -12.32
C ARG A 548 3.70 -51.59 -12.77
N GLY A 549 3.44 -51.83 -14.05
CA GLY A 549 3.36 -53.17 -14.63
C GLY A 549 4.73 -53.86 -14.72
N GLU A 550 5.75 -53.13 -15.19
CA GLU A 550 7.12 -53.67 -15.35
C GLU A 550 7.83 -53.93 -14.00
N ARG A 551 7.51 -53.17 -12.95
CA ARG A 551 8.05 -53.46 -11.60
C ARG A 551 7.45 -54.71 -10.95
N ARG A 552 6.31 -55.22 -11.43
CA ARG A 552 5.73 -56.48 -10.94
C ARG A 552 6.31 -57.72 -11.61
N SER A 553 6.93 -57.61 -12.78
CA SER A 553 7.55 -58.76 -13.49
C SER A 553 9.01 -59.02 -13.12
N ARG A 554 9.67 -58.11 -12.37
CA ARG A 554 11.05 -58.28 -11.88
C ARG A 554 11.12 -58.58 -10.37
N ARG A 555 10.34 -59.57 -9.90
CA ARG A 555 10.65 -60.23 -8.62
C ARG A 555 11.67 -61.34 -8.89
N PRO A 556 12.80 -61.42 -8.18
CA PRO A 556 13.71 -62.56 -8.29
C PRO A 556 12.97 -63.82 -7.81
N ARG A 557 13.00 -64.89 -8.61
CA ARG A 557 12.58 -66.22 -8.16
C ARG A 557 13.45 -66.62 -6.97
N ALA A 558 12.80 -67.07 -5.91
CA ALA A 558 13.45 -67.58 -4.71
C ALA A 558 14.42 -68.70 -5.07
N VAL A 559 15.65 -68.59 -4.58
CA VAL A 559 16.67 -69.65 -4.62
C VAL A 559 16.21 -70.76 -3.68
N ALA A 560 16.12 -71.98 -4.20
CA ALA A 560 15.78 -73.17 -3.43
C ALA A 560 16.90 -73.52 -2.44
N PRO A 561 16.58 -74.02 -1.23
CA PRO A 561 17.61 -74.42 -0.27
C PRO A 561 18.27 -75.74 -0.70
N ALA A 562 19.59 -75.80 -0.54
CA ALA A 562 20.43 -76.96 -0.76
C ALA A 562 19.99 -78.13 0.15
N ARG A 563 19.82 -79.32 -0.44
CA ARG A 563 19.76 -80.58 0.29
C ARG A 563 21.20 -81.00 0.62
N ALA A 564 21.49 -81.15 1.92
CA ALA A 564 22.64 -81.88 2.42
C ALA A 564 22.26 -83.35 2.63
N ASP A 565 23.23 -84.22 2.36
CA ASP A 565 23.18 -85.68 2.26
C ASP A 565 22.84 -86.44 3.55
N ALA A 566 22.42 -87.71 3.40
CA ALA A 566 23.02 -88.92 4.01
C ALA A 566 22.08 -90.17 3.80
N PRO A 567 22.45 -91.40 4.19
CA PRO A 567 23.31 -92.34 3.43
C PRO A 567 22.63 -93.70 3.20
N THR A 568 23.12 -94.47 2.21
CA THR A 568 23.42 -95.93 2.21
C THR A 568 23.63 -96.41 0.78
#